data_AF-A0A6N7WM50-F1
#
_entry.id   AF-A0A6N7WM50-F1
#
_cell.length_a   1.000
_cell.length_b   1.000
_cell.length_c   1.000
_cell.angle_alpha   90.00
_cell.angle_beta   90.00
_cell.angle_gamma   90.00
#
_symmetry.space_group_name_H-M   'P 1'
#
loop_
_entity.id
_entity.type
_entity.pdbx_description
1 polymer ?
#
loop_
_entity_poly.entity_id
_entity_poly.type
_entity_poly.pdbx_seq_one_letter_code
_entity_poly.pdbx_strand_id
1 'polypeptide(L)'
;MENYDDIRQLKVTTDGYVGDGYAACIDFETGKACWSASALFYQPPKYLKTLDTEALDALKKGMAEAGVLQWKKKYYDLSCLDGPIWEMTLVFEDCEKRLVGTAAYPESWEDFCGLLSEALGKDFK
;
A
#
# COMPACT_ATOMS: atom_id res chain seq x y z
N MET A 1 10.71 -14.23 11.40
CA MET A 1 11.22 -13.15 10.54
C MET A 1 10.14 -12.93 9.51
N GLU A 2 9.63 -11.70 9.34
CA GLU A 2 8.53 -11.41 8.40
C GLU A 2 8.96 -11.79 6.97
N ASN A 3 8.15 -12.55 6.24
CA ASN A 3 8.40 -12.96 4.85
C ASN A 3 7.26 -12.49 3.94
N TYR A 4 7.57 -12.24 2.67
CA TYR A 4 6.60 -11.77 1.68
C TYR A 4 5.52 -12.81 1.35
N ASP A 5 5.88 -14.10 1.41
CA ASP A 5 4.94 -15.18 1.16
C ASP A 5 3.83 -15.25 2.22
N ASP A 6 4.14 -14.84 3.45
CA ASP A 6 3.23 -14.88 4.60
C ASP A 6 2.28 -13.67 4.67
N ILE A 7 2.42 -12.71 3.75
CA ILE A 7 1.52 -11.55 3.68
C ILE A 7 0.16 -12.04 3.17
N ARG A 8 -0.86 -11.88 4.02
CA ARG A 8 -2.27 -12.18 3.70
C ARG A 8 -3.00 -10.99 3.11
N GLN A 9 -2.70 -9.79 3.61
CA GLN A 9 -3.37 -8.58 3.17
C GLN A 9 -2.43 -7.38 3.14
N LEU A 10 -2.62 -6.54 2.13
CA LEU A 10 -2.07 -5.19 2.05
C LEU A 10 -3.23 -4.19 2.09
N LYS A 11 -3.08 -3.15 2.90
CA LYS A 11 -3.92 -1.94 2.86
C LYS A 11 -3.00 -0.73 2.81
N VAL A 12 -3.27 0.20 1.92
CA VAL A 12 -2.51 1.44 1.84
C VAL A 12 -3.45 2.61 1.54
N THR A 13 -3.19 3.74 2.17
CA THR A 13 -3.86 5.01 1.90
C THR A 13 -2.84 6.12 1.78
N THR A 14 -3.03 6.99 0.80
CA THR A 14 -2.39 8.30 0.71
C THR A 14 -3.49 9.33 0.86
N ASP A 15 -3.32 10.30 1.74
CA ASP A 15 -4.26 11.39 1.97
C ASP A 15 -3.53 12.71 1.70
N GLY A 16 -3.96 13.39 0.65
CA GLY A 16 -3.50 14.74 0.33
C GLY A 16 -4.43 15.76 0.97
N TYR A 17 -3.85 16.81 1.56
CA TYR A 17 -4.58 17.97 2.13
C TYR A 17 -5.58 18.62 1.14
N VAL A 18 -5.45 18.36 -0.17
CA VAL A 18 -6.36 18.84 -1.21
C VAL A 18 -6.78 17.71 -2.16
N GLY A 19 -7.66 16.83 -1.69
CA GLY A 19 -8.60 16.07 -2.55
C GLY A 19 -8.06 14.86 -3.33
N ASP A 20 -6.75 14.75 -3.54
CA ASP A 20 -6.15 13.66 -4.33
C ASP A 20 -5.53 12.60 -3.41
N GLY A 21 -6.37 11.91 -2.65
CA GLY A 21 -5.95 10.79 -1.82
C GLY A 21 -6.33 9.45 -2.43
N TYR A 22 -5.43 8.47 -2.42
CA TYR A 22 -5.68 7.14 -2.95
C TYR A 22 -5.80 6.11 -1.84
N ALA A 23 -6.55 5.06 -2.12
CA ALA A 23 -6.76 3.98 -1.19
C ALA A 23 -6.72 2.67 -1.96
N ALA A 24 -5.92 1.70 -1.53
CA ALA A 24 -5.83 0.38 -2.16
C ALA A 24 -5.81 -0.71 -1.10
N CYS A 25 -6.38 -1.86 -1.46
CA CYS A 25 -6.30 -3.08 -0.67
C CYS A 25 -6.16 -4.29 -1.57
N ILE A 26 -5.35 -5.25 -1.13
CA ILE A 26 -5.14 -6.52 -1.82
C ILE A 26 -5.19 -7.62 -0.77
N ASP A 27 -6.07 -8.58 -0.99
CA ASP A 27 -6.14 -9.84 -0.26
C ASP A 27 -5.40 -10.90 -1.07
N PHE A 28 -4.25 -11.36 -0.58
CA PHE A 28 -3.37 -12.28 -1.31
C PHE A 28 -3.87 -13.72 -1.27
N GLU A 29 -4.79 -14.07 -0.37
CA GLU A 29 -5.38 -15.41 -0.29
C GLU A 29 -6.49 -15.58 -1.33
N THR A 30 -7.29 -14.54 -1.55
CA THR A 30 -8.42 -14.55 -2.50
C THR A 30 -8.11 -13.85 -3.82
N GLY A 31 -7.00 -13.11 -3.90
CA GLY A 31 -6.63 -12.26 -5.03
C GLY A 31 -7.49 -11.00 -5.16
N LYS A 32 -8.43 -10.75 -4.24
CA LYS A 32 -9.36 -9.62 -4.34
C LYS A 32 -8.62 -8.31 -4.12
N ALA A 33 -8.71 -7.43 -5.11
CA ALA A 33 -8.12 -6.12 -5.07
C ALA A 33 -9.19 -5.02 -5.08
N CYS A 34 -8.91 -3.93 -4.39
CA CYS A 34 -9.75 -2.74 -4.33
C CYS A 34 -8.92 -1.48 -4.53
N TRP A 35 -9.56 -0.44 -5.07
CA TRP A 35 -8.95 0.86 -5.28
C TRP A 35 -10.00 1.97 -5.14
N SER A 36 -9.59 3.14 -4.67
CA SER A 36 -10.41 4.33 -4.53
C SER A 36 -9.56 5.58 -4.75
N ALA A 37 -10.07 6.53 -5.54
CA ALA A 37 -9.56 7.91 -5.65
C ALA A 37 -10.03 8.79 -4.48
N SER A 38 -10.23 8.19 -3.31
CA SER A 38 -10.53 8.88 -2.07
C SER A 38 -9.95 8.05 -0.94
N ALA A 39 -9.03 8.65 -0.18
CA ALA A 39 -8.31 8.06 0.95
C ALA A 39 -9.22 7.54 2.07
N LEU A 40 -10.44 8.09 2.14
CA LEU A 40 -11.23 8.01 3.35
C LEU A 40 -11.95 6.68 3.56
N PHE A 41 -11.97 5.76 2.58
CA PHE A 41 -12.74 4.50 2.61
C PHE A 41 -14.10 4.64 3.35
N TYR A 42 -14.79 5.78 3.22
CA TYR A 42 -16.05 6.05 3.94
C TYR A 42 -17.14 5.03 3.55
N GLN A 43 -16.91 4.29 2.46
CA GLN A 43 -17.65 3.11 2.06
C GLN A 43 -16.68 1.92 1.97
N PRO A 44 -17.15 0.70 2.29
CA PRO A 44 -16.32 -0.49 2.15
C PRO A 44 -15.71 -0.53 0.74
N PRO A 45 -14.42 -0.83 0.62
CA PRO A 45 -13.73 -0.75 -0.65
C PRO A 45 -14.50 -1.53 -1.72
N LYS A 46 -14.88 -0.85 -2.81
CA LYS A 46 -15.49 -1.54 -3.93
C LYS A 46 -14.42 -2.45 -4.52
N TYR A 47 -14.69 -3.74 -4.47
CA TYR A 47 -13.89 -4.74 -5.16
C TYR A 47 -13.77 -4.33 -6.63
N LEU A 48 -12.52 -4.16 -7.08
CA LEU A 48 -12.18 -3.69 -8.41
C LEU A 48 -12.04 -4.87 -9.37
N LYS A 49 -11.18 -5.83 -9.01
CA LYS A 49 -10.85 -7.03 -9.79
C LYS A 49 -10.20 -8.09 -8.90
N THR A 50 -10.07 -9.30 -9.43
CA THR A 50 -9.29 -10.39 -8.83
C THR A 50 -8.00 -10.50 -9.61
N LEU A 51 -6.88 -10.49 -8.89
CA LEU A 51 -5.56 -10.79 -9.41
C LEU A 51 -5.39 -12.30 -9.49
N ASP A 52 -4.80 -12.79 -10.58
CA ASP A 52 -4.38 -14.18 -10.68
C ASP A 52 -3.09 -14.43 -9.89
N THR A 53 -2.70 -15.70 -9.77
CA THR A 53 -1.50 -16.10 -9.02
C THR A 53 -0.24 -15.46 -9.57
N GLU A 54 -0.10 -15.33 -10.90
CA GLU A 54 1.07 -14.72 -11.53
C GLU A 54 1.20 -13.24 -11.15
N ALA A 55 0.10 -12.48 -11.19
CA ALA A 55 0.07 -11.09 -10.77
C ALA A 55 0.36 -10.91 -9.27
N LEU A 56 -0.16 -11.81 -8.42
CA LEU A 56 0.12 -11.79 -6.98
C LEU A 56 1.59 -12.09 -6.67
N ASP A 57 2.17 -13.07 -7.34
CA ASP A 57 3.58 -13.44 -7.18
C ASP A 57 4.51 -12.33 -7.68
N ALA A 58 4.18 -11.72 -8.83
CA ALA A 58 4.89 -10.56 -9.36
C ALA A 58 4.84 -9.37 -8.38
N LEU A 59 3.67 -9.11 -7.78
CA LEU A 59 3.53 -8.05 -6.79
C LEU A 59 4.36 -8.34 -5.53
N LYS A 60 4.32 -9.57 -4.98
CA LYS A 60 5.15 -9.95 -3.83
C LYS A 60 6.64 -9.81 -4.13
N LYS A 61 7.08 -10.23 -5.31
CA LYS A 61 8.47 -10.08 -5.76
C LYS A 61 8.85 -8.61 -5.89
N GLY A 62 8.02 -7.77 -6.51
CA GLY A 62 8.26 -6.34 -6.62
C GLY A 62 8.35 -5.65 -5.25
N MET A 63 7.47 -6.01 -4.31
CA MET A 63 7.56 -5.55 -2.92
C MET A 63 8.86 -5.98 -2.25
N ALA A 64 9.37 -7.18 -2.56
CA ALA A 64 10.65 -7.67 -2.07
C ALA A 64 11.84 -6.89 -2.62
N GLU A 65 11.83 -6.58 -3.91
CA GLU A 65 12.84 -5.74 -4.57
C GLU A 65 12.82 -4.30 -4.05
N ALA A 66 11.63 -3.74 -3.81
CA ALA A 66 11.45 -2.43 -3.17
C ALA A 66 11.78 -2.43 -1.66
N GLY A 67 12.07 -3.59 -1.07
CA GLY A 67 12.46 -3.70 0.34
C GLY A 67 11.38 -3.26 1.33
N VAL A 68 10.10 -3.48 1.00
CA VAL A 68 8.95 -2.98 1.77
C VAL A 68 8.98 -3.46 3.23
N LEU A 69 9.39 -4.71 3.48
CA LEU A 69 9.53 -5.23 4.84
C LEU A 69 10.72 -4.62 5.61
N GLN A 70 11.64 -3.94 4.94
CA GLN A 70 12.78 -3.26 5.56
C GLN A 70 12.51 -1.78 5.84
N TRP A 71 11.37 -1.24 5.37
CA TRP A 71 10.98 0.14 5.63
C TRP A 71 10.82 0.42 7.13
N LYS A 72 11.13 1.66 7.53
CA LYS A 72 10.94 2.13 8.90
C LYS A 72 9.44 2.21 9.21
N LYS A 73 9.05 2.01 10.47
CA LYS A 73 7.64 2.11 10.87
C LYS A 73 7.07 3.54 10.73
N LYS A 74 7.93 4.57 10.74
CA LYS A 74 7.54 5.98 10.81
C LYS A 74 8.46 6.83 9.94
N TYR A 75 7.87 7.68 9.10
CA TYR A 75 8.57 8.67 8.27
C TYR A 75 7.93 10.04 8.47
N TYR A 76 8.56 10.94 9.21
CA TYR A 76 7.99 12.27 9.47
C TYR A 76 8.95 13.35 9.03
N ASP A 77 8.50 14.21 8.14
CA ASP A 77 9.14 15.51 7.92
C ASP A 77 8.42 16.56 8.77
N LEU A 78 9.02 16.89 9.91
CA LEU A 78 8.48 17.87 10.85
C LEU A 78 8.63 19.32 10.36
N SER A 79 9.33 19.54 9.25
CA SER A 79 9.40 20.87 8.62
C SER A 79 8.16 21.20 7.79
N CYS A 80 7.34 20.19 7.47
CA CYS A 80 6.09 20.35 6.75
C CYS A 80 4.90 20.24 7.72
N LEU A 81 4.25 21.37 8.05
CA LEU A 81 3.16 21.42 9.03
C LEU A 81 1.86 20.75 8.54
N ASP A 82 1.58 20.82 7.24
CA ASP A 82 0.38 20.27 6.58
C ASP A 82 0.76 19.36 5.41
N GLY A 83 1.69 18.45 5.66
CA GLY A 83 2.20 17.50 4.67
C GLY A 83 1.18 16.42 4.30
N PRO A 84 1.28 15.83 3.08
CA PRO A 84 0.51 14.64 2.74
C PRO A 84 0.80 13.51 3.73
N ILE A 85 -0.23 12.75 4.07
CA ILE A 85 -0.15 11.64 5.02
C ILE A 85 -0.29 10.34 4.26
N TRP A 86 0.44 9.31 4.66
CA TRP A 86 0.21 7.97 4.16
C TRP A 86 0.27 6.95 5.28
N GLU A 87 -0.46 5.87 5.08
CA GLU A 87 -0.49 4.74 5.98
C GLU A 87 -0.52 3.45 5.17
N MET A 88 0.27 2.47 5.61
CA MET A 88 0.29 1.14 5.06
C MET A 88 0.21 0.11 6.17
N THR A 89 -0.66 -0.88 6.01
CA THR A 89 -0.78 -2.03 6.90
C THR A 89 -0.58 -3.30 6.10
N LEU A 90 0.41 -4.10 6.52
CA LEU A 90 0.61 -5.47 6.07
C LEU A 90 0.09 -6.41 7.15
N VAL A 91 -0.83 -7.29 6.77
CA VAL A 91 -1.43 -8.29 7.66
C VAL A 91 -0.79 -9.63 7.36
N PHE A 92 -0.31 -10.29 8.42
CA PHE A 92 0.19 -11.65 8.43
C PHE A 92 -0.78 -12.55 9.21
N GLU A 93 -0.45 -13.83 9.35
CA GLU A 93 -1.28 -14.77 10.10
C GLU A 93 -1.51 -14.35 11.56
N ASP A 94 -0.44 -14.02 12.28
CA ASP A 94 -0.48 -13.77 13.72
C ASP A 94 -0.25 -12.30 14.10
N CYS A 95 0.09 -11.44 13.14
CA CYS A 95 0.48 -10.06 13.42
C CYS A 95 0.20 -9.11 12.27
N GLU A 96 0.32 -7.81 12.58
CA GLU A 96 0.20 -6.73 11.61
C GLU A 96 1.41 -5.80 11.71
N LYS A 97 1.91 -5.36 10.55
CA LYS A 97 2.93 -4.34 10.44
C LYS A 97 2.30 -3.07 9.87
N ARG A 98 2.17 -2.07 10.74
CA ARG A 98 1.71 -0.73 10.37
C ARG A 98 2.90 0.20 10.15
N LEU A 99 2.90 0.89 9.01
CA LEU A 99 3.86 1.89 8.60
C LEU A 99 3.10 3.18 8.30
N VAL A 100 3.67 4.31 8.70
CA VAL A 100 3.03 5.63 8.51
C VAL A 100 4.05 6.67 8.10
N GLY A 101 3.59 7.69 7.39
CA GLY A 101 4.40 8.87 7.17
C GLY A 101 3.62 10.15 6.91
N THR A 102 4.34 11.26 7.02
CA THR A 102 3.84 12.62 6.83
C THR A 102 4.92 13.41 6.12
N ALA A 103 4.66 13.80 4.86
CA ALA A 103 5.60 14.48 3.95
C ALA A 103 6.97 13.80 3.74
N ALA A 104 7.17 12.58 4.25
CA ALA A 104 8.39 11.81 4.12
C ALA A 104 8.05 10.38 3.74
N TYR A 105 8.89 9.80 2.88
CA TYR A 105 8.64 8.51 2.23
C TYR A 105 9.91 7.66 2.22
N PRO A 106 9.77 6.32 2.15
CA PRO A 106 10.88 5.43 1.79
C PRO A 106 11.48 5.79 0.43
N GLU A 107 12.76 5.46 0.22
CA GLU A 107 13.45 5.73 -1.05
C GLU A 107 12.77 5.06 -2.25
N SER A 108 12.24 3.85 -2.07
CA SER A 108 11.53 3.05 -3.07
C SER A 108 10.01 3.24 -3.07
N TRP A 109 9.50 4.34 -2.52
CA TRP A 109 8.05 4.62 -2.45
C TRP A 109 7.42 4.69 -3.85
N GLU A 110 8.06 5.41 -4.78
CA GLU A 110 7.55 5.56 -6.15
C GLU A 110 7.52 4.21 -6.89
N ASP A 111 8.53 3.36 -6.69
CA ASP A 111 8.56 2.01 -7.27
C ASP A 111 7.37 1.17 -6.76
N PHE A 112 7.09 1.25 -5.46
CA PHE A 112 5.93 0.60 -4.84
C PHE A 112 4.59 1.13 -5.38
N CYS A 113 4.44 2.45 -5.52
CA CYS A 113 3.26 3.06 -6.13
C CYS A 113 3.06 2.63 -7.58
N GLY A 114 4.15 2.52 -8.35
CA GLY A 114 4.14 1.99 -9.71
C GLY A 114 3.68 0.53 -9.78
N LEU A 115 4.23 -0.32 -8.91
CA LEU A 115 3.82 -1.73 -8.77
C LEU A 115 2.33 -1.87 -8.46
N LEU A 116 1.82 -1.08 -7.52
CA LEU A 116 0.39 -1.05 -7.21
C LEU A 116 -0.44 -0.57 -8.39
N SER A 117 0.03 0.46 -9.11
CA SER A 117 -0.69 0.99 -10.25
C SER A 117 -0.83 -0.03 -11.37
N GLU A 118 0.25 -0.77 -11.65
CA GLU A 118 0.26 -1.88 -12.60
C GLU A 118 -0.67 -3.01 -12.14
N ALA A 119 -0.49 -3.48 -10.89
CA ALA A 119 -1.29 -4.55 -10.33
C ALA A 119 -2.78 -4.21 -10.33
N LEU A 120 -3.16 -2.95 -10.06
CA LEU A 120 -4.56 -2.51 -10.01
C LEU A 120 -5.11 -2.08 -11.37
N GLY A 121 -4.26 -1.73 -12.33
CA GLY A 121 -4.66 -1.08 -13.59
C GLY A 121 -5.29 0.30 -13.36
N LYS A 122 -4.88 0.99 -12.29
CA LYS A 122 -5.37 2.29 -11.84
C LYS A 122 -4.23 3.06 -11.23
N ASP A 123 -4.15 4.36 -11.48
CA ASP A 123 -3.12 5.22 -10.88
C ASP A 123 -3.19 5.18 -9.34
N PHE A 124 -2.03 4.98 -8.71
CA PHE A 124 -1.82 5.09 -7.27
C PHE A 124 -0.55 5.92 -7.05
N LYS A 125 -0.65 7.05 -6.35
CA LYS A 125 0.41 8.05 -6.18
C LYS A 125 0.41 8.60 -4.75
#